data_AF-A0A524QSC5-F1
#
_entry.id   AF-A0A524QSC5-F1
#
_cell.length_a   1.000
_cell.length_b   1.000
_cell.length_c   1.000
_cell.angle_alpha   90.00
_cell.angle_beta   90.00
_cell.angle_gamma   90.00
#
_symmetry.space_group_name_H-M   'P 1'
#
loop_
_entity.id
_entity.type
_entity.pdbx_description
1 polymer ?
#
loop_
_entity_poly.entity_id
_entity_poly.type
_entity_poly.pdbx_seq_one_letter_code
_entity_poly.pdbx_strand_id
1 'polypeptide(L)' 'CKVEPSLSGAPVGGKYQFLRQGYFCVDLDSKSGKLVFNRAVGLKDSWSKIEKKR' A
#
# COMPACT_ATOMS: atom_id res chain seq x y z
N CYS A 1 -1.54 -12.54 -5.08
CA CYS A 1 -0.89 -11.24 -5.36
C CYS A 1 0.62 -11.38 -5.18
N LYS A 2 1.44 -10.72 -6.00
CA LYS A 2 2.91 -10.73 -5.91
C LYS A 2 3.41 -9.30 -5.68
N VAL A 3 4.49 -9.14 -4.93
CA VAL A 3 5.15 -7.85 -4.66
C VAL A 3 6.62 -7.96 -5.04
N GLU A 4 7.33 -6.84 -5.12
CA GLU A 4 8.74 -6.85 -5.49
C GLU A 4 9.63 -7.54 -4.44
N PRO A 5 10.70 -8.25 -4.84
CA PRO A 5 11.57 -8.98 -3.91
C PRO A 5 12.27 -8.09 -2.89
N SER A 6 12.47 -6.81 -3.21
CA SER A 6 13.09 -5.80 -2.33
C SER A 6 12.33 -5.61 -1.01
N LEU A 7 11.03 -5.94 -0.98
CA LEU A 7 10.18 -5.84 0.21
C LEU A 7 10.32 -7.03 1.16
N SER A 8 11.09 -8.07 0.81
CA SER A 8 11.25 -9.28 1.62
C SER A 8 11.80 -9.01 3.03
N GLY A 9 12.58 -7.93 3.19
CA GLY A 9 13.13 -7.47 4.47
C GLY A 9 12.45 -6.22 5.04
N ALA A 10 11.23 -5.89 4.59
CA ALA A 10 10.54 -4.69 5.03
C ALA A 10 10.27 -4.72 6.56
N PRO A 11 10.74 -3.72 7.33
CA PRO A 11 10.51 -3.67 8.77
C PRO A 11 9.03 -3.43 9.07
N VAL A 12 8.56 -4.01 10.17
CA VAL A 12 7.22 -3.75 10.71
C VAL A 12 7.03 -2.25 10.95
N GLY A 13 5.89 -1.70 10.53
CA GLY A 13 5.63 -0.26 10.55
C GLY A 13 6.26 0.53 9.41
N GLY A 14 6.99 -0.13 8.50
CA GLY A 14 7.52 0.48 7.28
C GLY A 14 6.40 0.96 6.36
N LYS A 15 6.56 2.16 5.78
CA LYS A 15 5.58 2.80 4.90
C LYS A 15 6.02 2.67 3.44
N TYR A 16 5.12 2.20 2.60
CA TYR A 16 5.39 1.93 1.18
C TYR A 16 4.28 2.48 0.30
N GLN A 17 4.64 2.95 -0.90
CA GLN A 17 3.68 3.32 -1.92
C GLN A 17 3.66 2.25 -2.99
N PHE A 18 2.52 1.58 -3.15
CA PHE A 18 2.30 0.69 -4.27
C PHE A 18 1.73 1.50 -5.43
N LEU A 19 2.43 1.42 -6.56
CA LEU A 19 2.09 2.14 -7.78
C LEU A 19 0.63 1.88 -8.17
N ARG A 20 -0.11 2.97 -8.37
CA ARG A 20 -1.55 2.97 -8.73
C ARG A 20 -2.50 2.33 -7.71
N GLN A 21 -2.01 1.88 -6.56
CA GLN A 21 -2.82 1.25 -5.51
C GLN A 21 -3.01 2.16 -4.29
N GLY A 22 -1.94 2.85 -3.86
CA GLY A 22 -1.98 3.75 -2.71
C GLY A 22 -0.82 3.53 -1.75
N TYR A 23 -1.00 4.04 -0.53
CA TYR A 23 -0.02 3.95 0.53
C TYR A 23 -0.38 2.81 1.48
N PHE A 24 0.64 2.04 1.84
CA PHE A 24 0.55 0.84 2.65
C PHE A 24 1.56 0.89 3.80
N CYS A 25 1.26 0.19 4.89
CA CYS A 25 2.13 0.01 6.03
C CYS A 25 2.29 -1.48 6.33
N VAL A 26 3.47 -1.92 6.75
CA VAL A 26 3.73 -3.31 7.17
C VAL A 26 3.06 -3.55 8.52
N ASP A 27 2.19 -4.54 8.59
CA ASP A 27 1.47 -4.91 9.81
C ASP A 27 2.36 -5.66 10.81
N LEU A 28 1.97 -5.66 12.09
CA LEU A 28 2.63 -6.39 13.16
C LEU A 28 2.55 -7.92 12.96
N ASP A 29 1.51 -8.42 12.27
CA ASP A 29 1.39 -9.84 11.92
C ASP A 29 2.31 -10.26 10.76
N SER A 30 3.05 -9.32 10.17
CA SER A 30 4.02 -9.60 9.11
C SER A 30 5.18 -10.44 9.65
N LYS A 31 5.37 -11.63 9.06
CA LYS A 31 6.41 -12.61 9.45
C LYS A 31 7.30 -12.95 8.26
N SER A 32 8.47 -13.53 8.55
CA SER A 32 9.38 -14.02 7.51
C SER A 32 8.64 -15.01 6.59
N GLY A 33 8.54 -14.67 5.30
CA GLY A 33 7.80 -15.44 4.28
C GLY A 33 6.30 -15.12 4.16
N LYS A 34 5.72 -14.33 5.06
CA LYS A 34 4.32 -13.88 5.00
C LYS A 34 4.24 -12.39 5.36
N LEU A 35 4.46 -11.55 4.36
CA LEU A 35 4.34 -10.11 4.50
C LEU A 35 2.87 -9.68 4.46
N VAL A 36 2.44 -8.95 5.50
CA VAL A 36 1.09 -8.38 5.59
C VAL A 36 1.20 -6.87 5.48
N PHE A 37 0.49 -6.30 4.49
CA PHE A 37 0.45 -4.86 4.24
C PHE A 37 -0.97 -4.34 4.41
N ASN A 38 -1.14 -3.37 5.30
CA ASN A 38 -2.41 -2.66 5.49
C ASN A 38 -2.43 -1.40 4.64
N ARG A 39 -3.54 -1.16 3.92
CA ARG A 39 -3.74 0.07 3.14
C ARG A 39 -4.02 1.23 4.10
N ALA A 40 -3.09 2.18 4.19
CA ALA A 40 -3.23 3.37 5.02
C ALA A 40 -4.09 4.43 4.35
N VAL A 41 -3.77 4.79 3.10
CA VAL A 41 -4.46 5.86 2.36
C VAL A 41 -4.59 5.44 0.89
N GLY A 42 -5.80 5.57 0.34
CA GLY A 42 -6.02 5.39 -1.10
C GLY A 42 -5.44 6.54 -1.91
N LEU A 43 -5.18 6.33 -3.20
CA LEU A 43 -4.74 7.44 -4.06
C LEU A 43 -5.82 8.51 -4.15
N LYS A 44 -5.40 9.77 -4.09
CA LYS A 44 -6.29 10.90 -4.28
C LYS A 44 -6.66 10.98 -5.75
N ASP A 45 -7.82 10.44 -6.09
CA ASP A 45 -8.38 10.58 -7.43
C ASP A 45 -9.00 11.98 -7.57
N SER A 46 -8.27 12.90 -8.19
CA SER A 46 -8.76 14.26 -8.45
C SER A 46 -9.80 14.29 -9.57
N TRP A 47 -9.86 13.27 -10.43
CA TRP A 47 -10.74 13.21 -11.59
C TRP A 47 -12.18 12.82 -11.23
N SER A 48 -12.36 11.86 -10.30
CA SER A 48 -13.67 11.44 -9.78
C SER A 48 -14.44 12.58 -9.09
N LYS A 49 -13.73 13.59 -8.58
CA LYS A 49 -14.37 14.80 -8.00
C LYS A 49 -14.88 15.77 -9.07
N ILE A 50 -14.26 15.78 -10.25
CA ILE A 50 -14.64 16.65 -11.36
C ILE A 50 -15.86 16.05 -12.09
N GLU A 51 -15.93 14.72 -12.26
CA GLU A 51 -17.10 14.05 -12.85
C GLU A 51 -18.37 14.22 -12.02
N LYS A 52 -18.29 14.14 -10.68
CA LYS A 52 -19.46 14.34 -9.80
C LYS A 52 -20.03 15.77 -9.79
N LYS A 53 -19.32 16.73 -10.38
CA LYS A 53 -19.73 18.15 -10.42
C LYS A 53 -20.37 18.53 -11.75
N ARG A 54 -20.50 17.59 -12.69
CA ARG A 54 -21.17 17.77 -13.97
C ARG A 54 -22.57 17.16 -13.92
#